data_AF-A0A220DIQ8-F1
#
_entry.id   AF-A0A220DIQ8-F1
#
_cell.length_a   1.000
_cell.length_b   1.000
_cell.length_c   1.000
_cell.angle_alpha   90.00
_cell.angle_beta   90.00
_cell.angle_gamma   90.00
#
_symmetry.space_group_name_H-M   'P 1'
#
loop_
_entity.id
_entity.type
_entity.pdbx_description
1 polymer ?
#
loop_
_entity_poly.entity_id
_entity_poly.type
_entity_poly.pdbx_seq_one_letter_code
_entity_poly.pdbx_strand_id
1 'polypeptide(L)'
;MLDSYIGSLLKYLHQLDSLFRDTKVISALTCVIPPVENGCDDIGKCIEPVVNWGPHAYTSVISCWQDLYISPLYSQKFARRTAGYVQLSTAAMELADHLIKINTVKNNIRSSVVALPKSRA
;
A
#
# COMPACT_ATOMS: atom_id res chain seq x y z
N MET A 1 13.14 10.12 -16.05
CA MET A 1 13.30 8.69 -15.69
C MET A 1 12.47 8.34 -14.47
N LEU A 2 12.63 9.05 -13.34
CA LEU A 2 11.82 8.87 -12.13
C LEU A 2 10.31 8.99 -12.36
N ASP A 3 9.86 10.01 -13.09
CA ASP A 3 8.42 10.21 -13.40
C ASP A 3 7.80 9.04 -14.17
N SER A 4 8.59 8.39 -15.04
CA SER A 4 8.15 7.20 -15.78
C SER A 4 7.95 6.00 -14.85
N TYR A 5 8.83 5.83 -13.85
CA TYR A 5 8.65 4.80 -12.83
C TYR A 5 7.45 5.08 -11.93
N ILE A 6 7.23 6.33 -11.52
CA ILE A 6 6.06 6.73 -10.74
C ILE A 6 4.77 6.46 -11.54
N GLY A 7 4.72 6.87 -12.82
CA GLY A 7 3.59 6.60 -13.70
C GLY A 7 3.32 5.10 -13.88
N SER A 8 4.38 4.29 -14.03
CA SER A 8 4.27 2.83 -14.12
C SER A 8 3.74 2.21 -12.83
N LEU A 9 4.21 2.69 -11.67
CA LEU A 9 3.74 2.22 -10.36
C LEU A 9 2.25 2.49 -10.18
N LEU A 10 1.79 3.72 -10.47
CA LEU A 10 0.37 4.08 -10.39
C LEU A 10 -0.50 3.19 -11.29
N LYS A 11 -0.06 2.97 -12.52
CA LYS A 11 -0.74 2.06 -13.46
C LYS A 11 -0.88 0.65 -12.88
N TYR A 12 0.21 0.08 -12.37
CA TYR A 12 0.18 -1.28 -11.82
C TYR A 12 -0.65 -1.39 -10.54
N LEU A 13 -0.62 -0.38 -9.65
CA LEU A 13 -1.44 -0.35 -8.45
C LEU A 13 -2.94 -0.25 -8.75
N HIS A 14 -3.34 0.52 -9.78
CA HIS A 14 -4.74 0.57 -10.21
C HIS A 14 -5.22 -0.76 -10.82
N GLN A 15 -4.33 -1.52 -11.47
CA GLN A 15 -4.67 -2.81 -12.06
C GLN A 15 -4.88 -3.93 -11.03
N LEU A 16 -4.39 -3.78 -9.80
CA LEU A 16 -4.57 -4.77 -8.73
C LEU A 16 -6.04 -4.97 -8.39
N ASP A 17 -6.82 -3.90 -8.39
CA ASP A 17 -8.25 -3.96 -8.07
C ASP A 17 -8.97 -4.97 -8.98
N SER A 18 -8.75 -4.90 -10.29
CA SER A 18 -9.31 -5.88 -11.24
C SER A 18 -8.76 -7.29 -11.04
N LEU A 19 -7.44 -7.46 -10.88
CA LEU A 19 -6.84 -8.79 -10.70
C LEU A 19 -7.35 -9.51 -9.45
N PHE A 20 -7.59 -8.78 -8.36
CA PHE A 20 -8.17 -9.35 -7.15
C PHE A 20 -9.66 -9.65 -7.30
N ARG A 21 -10.44 -8.87 -8.07
CA ARG A 21 -11.84 -9.21 -8.37
C ARG A 21 -11.96 -10.49 -9.18
N ASP A 22 -11.07 -10.65 -10.16
CA ASP A 22 -11.06 -11.80 -11.07
C ASP A 22 -10.50 -13.05 -10.37
N THR A 23 -9.77 -12.88 -9.27
CA THR A 23 -9.27 -13.98 -8.43
C THR A 23 -10.24 -14.29 -7.31
N LYS A 24 -10.69 -15.54 -7.19
CA LYS A 24 -11.56 -15.95 -6.07
C LYS A 24 -10.84 -15.78 -4.72
N VAL A 25 -11.33 -14.84 -3.91
CA VAL A 25 -10.91 -14.65 -2.51
C VAL A 25 -11.55 -15.73 -1.64
N ILE A 26 -10.73 -16.49 -0.92
CA ILE A 26 -11.16 -17.54 0.02
C ILE A 26 -11.52 -16.93 1.37
N SER A 27 -10.64 -16.09 1.89
CA SER A 27 -10.77 -15.44 3.20
C SER A 27 -9.97 -14.14 3.19
N ALA A 28 -10.41 -13.16 3.96
CA ALA A 28 -9.68 -11.92 4.13
C ALA A 28 -9.96 -11.32 5.51
N LEU A 29 -8.91 -10.79 6.12
CA LEU A 29 -8.93 -10.10 7.40
C LEU A 29 -7.97 -8.92 7.33
N THR A 30 -8.42 -7.75 7.73
CA THR A 30 -7.54 -6.60 7.93
C THR A 30 -7.86 -5.88 9.22
N CYS A 31 -6.85 -5.26 9.79
CA CYS A 31 -6.89 -4.37 10.93
C CYS A 31 -6.32 -3.04 10.46
N VAL A 32 -7.19 -2.05 10.28
CA VAL A 32 -6.80 -0.68 9.93
C VAL A 32 -6.45 0.04 11.22
N ILE A 33 -5.21 0.52 11.30
CA ILE A 33 -4.75 1.35 12.41
C ILE A 33 -5.21 2.78 12.11
N PRO A 34 -5.99 3.44 12.98
CA PRO A 34 -6.44 4.81 12.75
C PRO A 34 -5.26 5.74 12.45
N PRO A 35 -5.36 6.60 11.43
CA PRO A 35 -4.30 7.53 11.10
C PRO A 35 -4.11 8.54 12.22
N VAL A 36 -2.86 8.91 12.50
CA VAL A 36 -2.54 9.95 13.48
C VAL A 36 -2.87 11.30 12.87
N GLU A 37 -3.64 12.12 13.56
CA GLU A 37 -3.97 13.47 13.12
C GLU A 37 -2.71 14.35 13.04
N ASN A 38 -2.74 15.33 12.14
CA ASN A 38 -1.64 16.27 12.00
C ASN A 38 -1.51 17.14 13.26
N GLY A 39 -0.28 17.39 13.72
CA GLY A 39 -0.01 18.12 14.96
C GLY A 39 -0.12 17.28 16.25
N CYS A 40 -0.42 15.98 16.13
CA CYS A 40 -0.40 15.06 17.27
C CYS A 40 0.97 14.35 17.36
N ASP A 41 1.70 14.58 18.45
CA ASP A 41 3.01 13.97 18.71
C ASP A 41 2.94 12.74 19.63
N ASP A 42 1.82 12.53 20.34
CA ASP A 42 1.60 11.40 21.24
C ASP A 42 0.42 10.55 20.78
N ILE A 43 0.71 9.31 20.43
CA ILE A 43 -0.25 8.32 19.90
C ILE A 43 -0.92 7.51 21.02
N GLY A 44 -0.55 7.75 22.28
CA GLY A 44 -0.98 6.95 23.41
C GLY A 44 -0.36 5.55 23.45
N LYS A 45 -0.70 4.81 24.50
CA LYS A 45 -0.18 3.44 24.74
C LYS A 45 -1.04 2.33 24.14
N CYS A 46 -2.29 2.65 23.78
CA CYS A 46 -3.27 1.70 23.27
C CYS A 46 -3.86 2.26 21.99
N ILE A 47 -3.95 1.41 20.96
CA ILE A 47 -4.57 1.75 19.69
C ILE A 47 -5.65 0.70 19.43
N GLU A 48 -6.88 1.16 19.23
CA GLU A 48 -7.99 0.30 18.84
C GLU A 48 -8.06 0.23 17.32
N PRO A 49 -7.76 -0.93 16.70
CA PRO A 49 -7.83 -1.08 15.25
C PRO A 49 -9.27 -1.29 14.78
N VAL A 50 -9.56 -0.85 13.56
CA VAL A 50 -10.80 -1.22 12.86
C VAL A 50 -10.59 -2.55 12.16
N VAL A 51 -11.30 -3.59 12.62
CA VAL A 51 -11.22 -4.94 12.05
C VAL A 51 -12.24 -5.11 10.93
N ASN A 52 -11.77 -5.45 9.74
CA ASN A 52 -12.61 -5.76 8.58
C ASN A 52 -12.45 -7.22 8.17
N TRP A 53 -13.54 -7.83 7.73
CA TRP A 53 -13.60 -9.22 7.26
C TRP A 53 -14.12 -9.28 5.82
N GLY A 54 -13.79 -10.36 5.11
CA GLY A 54 -14.37 -10.67 3.80
C GLY A 54 -14.19 -9.54 2.79
N PRO A 55 -15.25 -9.11 2.06
CA PRO A 55 -15.14 -8.05 1.06
C PRO A 55 -14.60 -6.72 1.58
N HIS A 56 -14.87 -6.34 2.83
CA HIS A 56 -14.41 -5.07 3.40
C HIS A 56 -12.90 -5.10 3.72
N ALA A 57 -12.37 -6.27 4.05
CA ALA A 57 -10.93 -6.46 4.22
C ALA A 57 -10.20 -6.24 2.89
N TYR A 58 -10.77 -6.75 1.80
CA TYR A 58 -10.25 -6.54 0.46
C TYR A 58 -10.22 -5.06 0.06
N THR A 59 -11.33 -4.33 0.23
CA THR A 59 -11.36 -2.88 -0.05
C THR A 59 -10.30 -2.13 0.75
N SER A 60 -10.10 -2.49 2.02
CA SER A 60 -9.10 -1.88 2.88
C SER A 60 -7.67 -2.10 2.38
N VAL A 61 -7.35 -3.29 1.86
CA VAL A 61 -6.03 -3.56 1.25
C VAL A 61 -5.80 -2.71 0.01
N ILE A 62 -6.77 -2.65 -0.91
CA ILE A 62 -6.64 -1.88 -2.15
C ILE A 62 -6.46 -0.39 -1.85
N SER A 63 -7.29 0.17 -0.95
CA SER A 63 -7.13 1.55 -0.50
C SER A 63 -5.76 1.80 0.13
N CYS A 64 -5.26 0.89 0.97
CA CYS A 64 -3.95 1.02 1.60
C CYS A 64 -2.79 1.02 0.58
N TRP A 65 -2.88 0.23 -0.49
CA TRP A 65 -1.82 0.16 -1.49
C TRP A 65 -1.79 1.36 -2.45
N GLN A 66 -2.93 2.01 -2.65
CA GLN A 66 -3.07 3.20 -3.50
C GLN A 66 -2.84 4.51 -2.73
N ASP A 67 -2.67 4.43 -1.40
CA ASP A 67 -2.44 5.57 -0.52
C ASP A 67 -0.99 6.09 -0.61
N LEU A 68 -0.71 6.82 -1.70
CA LEU A 68 0.63 7.31 -2.03
C LEU A 68 0.83 8.82 -1.79
N TYR A 69 -0.26 9.56 -1.61
CA TYR A 69 -0.23 11.02 -1.52
C TYR A 69 -0.38 11.50 -0.08
N ILE A 70 0.09 12.72 0.17
CA ILE A 70 -0.05 13.38 1.46
C ILE A 70 -1.52 13.77 1.67
N SER A 71 -2.04 13.46 2.85
CA SER A 71 -3.30 14.04 3.35
C SER A 71 -2.95 15.13 4.36
N PRO A 72 -3.47 16.37 4.21
CA PRO A 72 -3.19 17.45 5.17
C PRO A 72 -3.82 17.20 6.55
N LEU A 73 -4.78 16.28 6.64
CA LEU A 73 -5.48 15.92 7.87
C LEU A 73 -4.63 15.05 8.80
N TYR A 74 -3.66 14.32 8.25
CA TYR A 74 -2.91 13.29 8.98
C TYR A 74 -1.43 13.62 9.05
N SER A 75 -0.76 13.10 10.07
CA SER A 75 0.68 13.21 10.22
C SER A 75 1.40 12.61 9.00
N GLN A 76 2.42 13.32 8.53
CA GLN A 76 3.32 12.86 7.46
C GLN A 76 4.50 12.03 7.99
N LYS A 77 4.69 12.02 9.32
CA LYS A 77 5.76 11.28 10.01
C LYS A 77 5.29 9.89 10.41
N PHE A 78 4.06 9.77 10.90
CA PHE A 78 3.48 8.48 11.25
C PHE A 78 2.88 7.80 10.02
N ALA A 79 3.36 6.61 9.70
CA ALA A 79 2.84 5.84 8.58
C ALA A 79 1.38 5.42 8.83
N ARG A 80 0.52 5.63 7.84
CA ARG A 80 -0.83 5.03 7.81
C ARG A 80 -0.68 3.54 7.52
N ARG A 81 -1.28 2.69 8.36
CA ARG A 81 -1.00 1.25 8.39
C ARG A 81 -2.29 0.43 8.37
N THR A 82 -2.29 -0.59 7.51
CA THR A 82 -3.25 -1.68 7.52
C THR A 82 -2.47 -2.98 7.66
N ALA A 83 -2.78 -3.78 8.66
CA ALA A 83 -2.20 -5.11 8.86
C ALA A 83 -3.24 -6.18 8.52
N GLY A 84 -2.84 -7.32 7.97
CA GLY A 84 -3.79 -8.38 7.65
C GLY A 84 -3.35 -9.30 6.53
N TYR A 85 -4.31 -10.04 5.98
CA TYR A 85 -4.10 -10.96 4.87
C TYR A 85 -5.33 -11.02 3.94
N VAL A 86 -5.06 -11.39 2.69
CA VAL A 86 -6.07 -11.83 1.72
C VAL A 86 -5.62 -13.18 1.20
N GLN A 87 -6.42 -14.21 1.43
CA GLN A 87 -6.18 -15.56 0.94
C GLN A 87 -6.93 -15.74 -0.38
N LEU A 88 -6.20 -16.15 -1.40
CA LEU A 88 -6.69 -16.33 -2.75
C LEU A 88 -6.71 -17.81 -3.12
N SER A 89 -7.58 -18.20 -4.05
CA SER A 89 -7.54 -19.53 -4.66
C SER A 89 -6.28 -19.74 -5.49
N THR A 90 -5.87 -21.00 -5.65
CA THR A 90 -4.61 -21.46 -6.27
C THR A 90 -4.33 -21.00 -7.71
N ALA A 91 -5.27 -20.33 -8.39
CA ALA A 91 -5.13 -19.83 -9.76
C ALA A 91 -4.42 -18.46 -9.90
N ALA A 92 -3.80 -17.93 -8.83
CA ALA A 92 -3.31 -16.54 -8.78
C ALA A 92 -1.91 -16.29 -9.40
N MET A 93 -1.48 -17.05 -10.42
CA MET A 93 -0.14 -16.85 -11.03
C MET A 93 0.00 -15.45 -11.65
N GLU A 94 -1.03 -14.97 -12.34
CA GLU A 94 -1.03 -13.63 -12.94
C GLU A 94 -0.88 -12.52 -11.90
N LEU A 95 -1.48 -12.71 -10.72
CA LEU A 95 -1.34 -11.78 -9.61
C LEU A 95 0.08 -11.80 -9.04
N ALA A 96 0.70 -12.98 -8.90
CA ALA A 96 2.07 -13.09 -8.43
C ALA A 96 3.04 -12.34 -9.36
N ASP A 97 2.92 -12.54 -10.67
CA ASP A 97 3.72 -11.84 -11.68
C ASP A 97 3.49 -10.32 -11.62
N HIS A 98 2.25 -9.89 -11.39
CA HIS A 98 1.93 -8.48 -11.25
C HIS A 98 2.53 -7.84 -9.99
N LEU A 99 2.53 -8.56 -8.86
CA LEU A 99 3.19 -8.14 -7.62
C LEU A 99 4.71 -8.02 -7.80
N ILE A 100 5.34 -8.90 -8.59
CA ILE A 100 6.75 -8.79 -8.96
C ILE A 100 7.00 -7.50 -9.72
N LYS A 101 6.19 -7.16 -10.73
CA LYS A 101 6.32 -5.90 -11.50
C LYS A 101 6.26 -4.68 -10.59
N ILE A 102 5.30 -4.63 -9.66
CA ILE A 102 5.15 -3.54 -8.69
C ILE A 102 6.42 -3.40 -7.83
N ASN A 103 6.91 -4.50 -7.27
CA ASN A 103 8.09 -4.49 -6.42
C ASN A 103 9.37 -4.10 -7.18
N THR A 104 9.52 -4.53 -8.43
CA THR A 104 10.62 -4.09 -9.31
C THR A 104 10.58 -2.58 -9.52
N VAL A 105 9.41 -2.00 -9.83
CA VAL A 105 9.30 -0.55 -10.02
C VAL A 105 9.57 0.21 -8.72
N LYS A 106 9.07 -0.26 -7.58
CA LYS A 106 9.38 0.32 -6.25
C LYS A 106 10.88 0.35 -5.97
N ASN A 107 11.59 -0.74 -6.30
CA ASN A 107 13.05 -0.80 -6.16
C ASN A 107 13.76 0.19 -7.11
N ASN A 108 13.30 0.33 -8.34
CA ASN A 108 13.87 1.29 -9.30
C ASN A 108 13.67 2.75 -8.84
N ILE A 109 12.50 3.09 -8.29
CA ILE A 109 12.23 4.40 -7.67
C ILE A 109 13.21 4.63 -6.53
N ARG A 110 13.31 3.67 -5.58
CA ARG A 110 14.25 3.76 -4.45
C ARG A 110 15.68 4.00 -4.92
N SER A 111 16.16 3.20 -5.88
CA SER A 111 17.51 3.35 -6.42
C SER A 111 17.71 4.71 -7.09
N SER A 112 16.72 5.20 -7.84
CA SER A 112 16.81 6.51 -8.51
C SER A 112 16.87 7.68 -7.53
N VAL A 113 16.22 7.57 -6.37
CA VAL A 113 16.20 8.62 -5.35
C VAL A 113 17.43 8.54 -4.44
N VAL A 114 17.80 7.34 -3.99
CA VAL A 114 18.91 7.13 -3.04
C VAL A 114 20.27 7.20 -3.71
N ALA A 115 20.40 6.85 -5.00
CA ALA A 115 21.65 6.96 -5.74
C ALA A 115 21.97 8.38 -6.20
N LEU A 116 21.12 9.37 -5.90
CA LEU A 116 21.48 10.77 -6.10
C LEU A 116 22.66 11.10 -5.18
N PRO A 117 23.81 11.55 -5.72
CA PRO A 117 24.92 11.94 -4.88
C PRO A 117 24.45 13.04 -3.93
N LYS A 118 24.73 12.90 -2.64
CA LYS A 118 24.57 14.00 -1.68
C LYS A 118 25.27 15.20 -2.28
N SER A 119 24.52 16.20 -2.76
CA SER A 119 25.10 17.48 -3.12
C SER A 119 25.80 17.97 -1.86
N ARG A 120 27.13 18.07 -1.92
CA ARG A 120 27.95 18.64 -0.85
C ARG A 120 27.41 20.04 -0.58
N ALA A 121 26.77 20.20 0.58
CA ALA A 121 26.59 21.49 1.23
C ALA A 121 27.87 21.80 2.02
#